data_AF-A0AAW0B901-F1
#
_entry.id   AF-A0AAW0B901-F1
#
_cell.length_a   1.000
_cell.length_b   1.000
_cell.length_c   1.000
_cell.angle_alpha   90.00
_cell.angle_beta   90.00
_cell.angle_gamma   90.00
#
_symmetry.space_group_name_H-M   'P 1'
#
loop_
_entity.id
_entity.type
_entity.pdbx_description
1 polymer ?
#
loop_
_entity_poly.entity_id
_entity_poly.type
_entity_poly.pdbx_seq_one_letter_code
_entity_poly.pdbx_strand_id
1 'polypeptide(L)'
;MPEANNEFREAWNRLTASGASQIKADKMSKVKKPKELEGLNPEDFERWYEDLDIMFQEGGVTEEDAQIYLAMRYLQYELRKTMEDVSLSRGFSYDKFIKDLKRELGVKDSMQGLTARLENILKQFKLIKLNVDEARLRTYVRYFKREAEKLRKEPALLSNITLVLKFLSELWTV
;
A
#
# COMPACT_ATOMS: atom_id res chain seq x y z
N MET A 1 39.28 23.66 3.50
CA MET A 1 38.44 23.12 4.59
C MET A 1 37.36 22.29 3.92
N PRO A 2 37.23 20.98 4.19
CA PRO A 2 36.09 20.22 3.69
C PRO A 2 34.92 20.42 4.65
N GLU A 3 33.81 20.90 4.10
CA GLU A 3 32.54 21.10 4.79
C GLU A 3 32.03 19.77 5.34
N ALA A 4 31.84 19.73 6.66
CA ALA A 4 31.13 18.67 7.35
C ALA A 4 29.64 18.76 6.98
N ASN A 5 29.28 18.24 5.80
CA ASN A 5 27.89 18.01 5.44
C ASN A 5 27.44 16.78 6.24
N ASN A 6 26.98 17.04 7.47
CA ASN A 6 26.56 16.04 8.46
C ASN A 6 25.45 15.15 7.88
N GLU A 7 25.88 14.03 7.32
CA GLU A 7 25.12 12.82 7.11
C GLU A 7 24.56 12.32 8.45
N PHE A 8 23.43 12.87 8.90
CA PHE A 8 22.40 11.98 9.44
C PHE A 8 21.69 11.36 8.25
N ARG A 9 22.39 10.48 7.52
CA ARG A 9 21.70 9.56 6.62
C ARG A 9 20.88 8.66 7.53
N GLU A 10 19.61 9.03 7.72
CA GLU A 10 18.66 8.22 8.48
C GLU A 10 18.79 6.79 7.97
N ALA A 11 18.93 5.83 8.87
CA ALA A 11 19.43 4.51 8.53
C ALA A 11 18.46 3.74 7.62
N TRP A 12 17.18 4.15 7.62
CA TRP A 12 16.15 3.67 6.70
C TRP A 12 16.34 4.12 5.24
N ASN A 13 17.17 5.12 4.96
CA ASN A 13 17.47 5.60 3.59
C ASN A 13 18.42 4.67 2.80
N ARG A 14 18.74 3.48 3.33
CA ARG A 14 19.61 2.50 2.67
C ARG A 14 18.89 1.86 1.50
N LEU A 15 19.43 2.08 0.30
CA LEU A 15 18.94 1.51 -0.95
C LEU A 15 20.05 0.74 -1.64
N THR A 16 19.69 -0.35 -2.29
CA THR A 16 20.49 -1.02 -3.31
C THR A 16 20.62 -0.11 -4.53
N ALA A 17 21.61 -0.38 -5.40
CA ALA A 17 21.75 0.34 -6.65
C ALA A 17 20.51 0.21 -7.56
N SER A 18 19.83 -0.94 -7.52
CA SER A 18 18.57 -1.17 -8.25
C SER A 18 17.46 -0.28 -7.71
N GLY A 19 17.20 -0.33 -6.40
CA GLY A 19 16.19 0.49 -5.75
C GLY A 19 16.42 1.99 -5.94
N ALA A 20 17.68 2.45 -5.79
CA ALA A 20 18.07 3.84 -6.03
C ALA A 20 17.77 4.31 -7.48
N SER A 21 17.88 3.41 -8.46
CA SER A 21 17.59 3.72 -9.86
C SER A 21 16.09 3.89 -10.14
N GLN A 22 15.22 3.25 -9.35
CA GLN A 22 13.77 3.32 -9.49
C GLN A 22 13.19 4.60 -8.88
N ILE A 23 13.80 5.14 -7.83
CA ILE A 23 13.32 6.35 -7.15
C ILE A 23 13.82 7.68 -7.74
N LYS A 24 14.46 7.66 -8.92
CA LYS A 24 14.97 8.87 -9.56
C LYS A 24 13.85 9.89 -9.81
N ALA A 25 14.15 11.17 -9.52
CA ALA A 25 13.19 12.27 -9.53
C ALA A 25 12.35 12.38 -10.81
N ASP A 26 12.93 12.09 -11.98
CA ASP A 26 12.22 12.17 -13.26
C ASP A 26 11.07 11.15 -13.38
N LYS A 27 11.23 9.95 -12.81
CA LYS A 27 10.17 8.92 -12.79
C LYS A 27 9.08 9.25 -11.79
N MET A 28 9.47 9.68 -10.59
CA MET A 28 8.54 9.93 -9.48
C MET A 28 7.86 11.32 -9.52
N SER A 29 8.33 12.24 -10.36
CA SER A 29 7.79 13.60 -10.46
C SER A 29 6.39 13.67 -11.08
N LYS A 30 6.03 12.69 -11.91
CA LYS A 30 4.76 12.64 -12.66
C LYS A 30 3.68 11.80 -11.97
N VAL A 31 4.05 11.08 -10.93
CA VAL A 31 3.18 10.14 -10.22
C VAL A 31 2.41 10.86 -9.12
N LYS A 32 1.14 10.50 -8.92
CA LYS A 32 0.36 11.04 -7.80
C LYS A 32 0.98 10.57 -6.48
N LYS A 33 1.24 11.52 -5.59
CA LYS A 33 1.86 11.25 -4.28
C LYS A 33 0.78 10.99 -3.23
N PRO A 34 0.95 10.00 -2.35
CA PRO A 34 0.08 9.84 -1.18
C PRO A 34 0.24 11.04 -0.25
N LYS A 35 -0.79 11.30 0.56
CA LYS A 35 -0.64 12.20 1.71
C LYS A 35 0.27 11.56 2.75
N GLU A 36 0.80 12.36 3.67
CA GLU A 36 1.46 11.79 4.84
C GLU A 36 0.45 11.05 5.71
N LEU A 37 0.85 9.89 6.23
CA LEU A 37 0.03 9.12 7.16
C LEU A 37 0.13 9.72 8.56
N GLU A 38 -1.01 10.17 9.07
CA GLU A 38 -1.14 10.81 10.38
C GLU A 38 -1.99 9.93 11.32
N GLY A 39 -1.44 9.59 12.50
CA GLY A 39 -2.20 8.94 13.58
C GLY A 39 -2.64 7.49 13.32
N LEU A 40 -3.49 6.98 14.23
CA LEU A 40 -3.81 5.55 14.42
C LEU A 40 -5.12 5.12 13.73
N ASN A 41 -5.61 5.82 12.70
CA ASN A 41 -6.89 5.48 12.09
C ASN A 41 -6.74 4.38 11.00
N PRO A 42 -7.43 3.22 11.15
CA PRO A 42 -7.43 2.16 10.14
C PRO A 42 -7.88 2.60 8.75
N GLU A 43 -8.83 3.53 8.63
CA GLU A 43 -9.32 3.98 7.32
C GLU A 43 -8.28 4.83 6.59
N ASP A 44 -7.53 5.65 7.34
CA ASP A 44 -6.48 6.50 6.78
C ASP A 44 -5.27 5.67 6.37
N PHE A 45 -4.92 4.63 7.14
CA PHE A 45 -3.88 3.67 6.76
C PHE A 45 -4.18 3.02 5.41
N GLU A 46 -5.42 2.59 5.18
CA GLU A 46 -5.76 1.80 4.00
C GLU A 46 -5.85 2.68 2.75
N ARG A 47 -6.41 3.88 2.86
CA ARG A 47 -6.34 4.89 1.78
C ARG A 47 -4.91 5.26 1.44
N TRP A 48 -4.08 5.49 2.46
CA TRP A 48 -2.66 5.78 2.28
C TRP A 48 -1.92 4.64 1.60
N TYR A 49 -2.23 3.41 2.01
CA TYR A 49 -1.62 2.21 1.47
C TYR A 49 -2.07 1.94 0.01
N GLU A 50 -3.33 2.23 -0.34
CA GLU A 50 -3.82 2.22 -1.72
C GLU A 50 -3.11 3.29 -2.58
N ASP A 51 -2.99 4.53 -2.11
CA ASP A 51 -2.28 5.58 -2.82
C ASP A 51 -0.78 5.24 -3.03
N LEU A 52 -0.15 4.52 -2.08
CA LEU A 52 1.21 4.00 -2.26
C LEU A 52 1.30 2.94 -3.37
N ASP A 53 0.37 1.97 -3.42
CA ASP A 53 0.39 0.92 -4.45
C ASP A 53 0.17 1.52 -5.84
N ILE A 54 -0.74 2.50 -5.97
CA ILE A 54 -0.91 3.29 -7.21
C ILE A 54 0.40 3.99 -7.57
N MET A 55 1.05 4.64 -6.61
CA MET A 55 2.33 5.33 -6.86
C MET A 55 3.42 4.36 -7.32
N PHE A 56 3.49 3.15 -6.76
CA PHE A 56 4.46 2.14 -7.18
C PHE A 56 4.17 1.61 -8.58
N GLN A 57 2.89 1.39 -8.91
CA GLN A 57 2.46 0.97 -10.22
C GLN A 57 2.84 2.00 -11.30
N GLU A 58 2.43 3.26 -11.10
CA GLU A 58 2.69 4.36 -12.05
C GLU A 58 4.18 4.71 -12.15
N GLY A 59 4.91 4.59 -11.04
CA GLY A 59 6.35 4.84 -10.97
C GLY A 59 7.22 3.66 -11.43
N GLY A 60 6.63 2.48 -11.67
CA GLY A 60 7.36 1.26 -12.00
C GLY A 60 8.30 0.81 -10.88
N VAL A 61 7.88 0.97 -9.63
CA VAL A 61 8.66 0.62 -8.43
C VAL A 61 8.36 -0.83 -8.05
N THR A 62 9.36 -1.69 -8.20
CA THR A 62 9.24 -3.13 -7.94
C THR A 62 10.22 -3.62 -6.88
N GLU A 63 11.29 -2.87 -6.63
CA GLU A 63 12.29 -3.23 -5.64
C GLU A 63 11.77 -2.92 -4.23
N GLU A 64 11.79 -3.92 -3.35
CA GLU A 64 11.17 -3.81 -2.02
C GLU A 64 11.87 -2.76 -1.13
N ASP A 65 13.18 -2.54 -1.31
CA ASP A 65 13.92 -1.48 -0.62
C ASP A 65 13.46 -0.07 -1.05
N ALA A 66 13.19 0.13 -2.33
CA ALA A 66 12.62 1.36 -2.88
C ALA A 66 11.18 1.57 -2.40
N GLN A 67 10.38 0.50 -2.30
CA GLN A 67 9.02 0.57 -1.75
C GLN A 67 9.04 0.97 -0.26
N ILE A 68 9.91 0.38 0.55
CA ILE A 68 10.08 0.74 1.96
C ILE A 68 10.53 2.20 2.09
N TYR A 69 11.54 2.62 1.32
CA TYR A 69 12.03 4.00 1.31
C TYR A 69 10.92 4.99 1.00
N LEU A 70 10.15 4.74 -0.06
CA LEU A 70 9.06 5.61 -0.45
C LEU A 70 7.94 5.62 0.59
N ALA A 71 7.59 4.46 1.16
CA ALA A 71 6.61 4.41 2.22
C ALA A 71 7.05 5.21 3.47
N MET A 72 8.29 5.04 3.93
CA MET A 72 8.87 5.79 5.05
C MET A 72 8.84 7.30 4.81
N ARG A 73 9.07 7.76 3.57
CA ARG A 73 8.98 9.19 3.20
C ARG A 73 7.61 9.81 3.44
N TYR A 74 6.54 9.02 3.39
CA TYR A 74 5.16 9.47 3.57
C TYR A 74 4.57 9.06 4.92
N LEU A 75 5.41 8.72 5.89
CA LEU A 75 5.04 8.66 7.30
C LEU A 75 5.34 10.00 7.97
N GLN A 76 4.47 10.45 8.88
CA GLN A 76 4.83 11.55 9.78
C GLN A 76 6.10 11.24 10.58
N TYR A 77 6.83 12.28 10.95
CA TYR A 77 8.15 12.18 11.57
C TYR A 77 8.21 11.24 12.79
N GLU A 78 7.27 11.36 13.72
CA GLU A 78 7.23 10.52 14.94
C GLU A 78 7.05 9.03 14.60
N LEU A 79 6.12 8.72 13.69
CA LEU A 79 5.88 7.35 13.23
C LEU A 79 7.07 6.80 12.44
N ARG A 80 7.72 7.65 11.63
CA ARG A 80 8.93 7.30 10.89
C ARG A 80 10.07 6.93 11.84
N LYS A 81 10.25 7.66 12.95
CA LYS A 81 11.24 7.32 13.98
C LYS A 81 10.97 5.97 14.62
N THR A 82 9.72 5.69 14.99
CA THR A 82 9.34 4.39 15.54
C THR A 82 9.63 3.26 14.55
N MET A 83 9.40 3.50 13.26
CA MET A 83 9.60 2.51 12.22
C MET A 83 11.05 2.38 11.74
N GLU A 84 11.95 3.31 12.07
CA GLU A 84 13.35 3.29 11.65
C GLU A 84 14.05 2.02 12.17
N ASP A 85 14.00 1.76 13.47
CA ASP A 85 14.62 0.58 14.08
C ASP A 85 13.97 -0.73 13.61
N VAL A 86 12.65 -0.70 13.40
CA VAL A 86 11.88 -1.84 12.90
C VAL A 86 12.29 -2.19 11.47
N SER A 87 12.43 -1.19 10.60
CA SER A 87 12.81 -1.37 9.19
C SER A 87 14.21 -1.99 9.06
N LEU A 88 15.16 -1.57 9.90
CA LEU A 88 16.53 -2.09 9.90
C LEU A 88 16.60 -3.55 10.34
N SER A 89 15.76 -3.95 11.29
CA SER A 89 15.74 -5.32 11.82
C SER A 89 15.16 -6.36 10.84
N ARG A 90 14.35 -5.94 9.86
CA ARG A 90 13.54 -6.82 9.01
C ARG A 90 14.15 -7.11 7.62
N GLY A 91 15.23 -6.41 7.26
CA GLY A 91 15.76 -6.41 5.90
C GLY A 91 14.81 -5.76 4.90
N PHE A 92 15.08 -5.92 3.60
CA PHE A 92 14.28 -5.33 2.51
C PHE A 92 13.00 -6.14 2.23
N SER A 93 12.17 -6.39 3.24
CA SER A 93 10.88 -7.08 3.08
C SER A 93 9.71 -6.11 3.25
N TYR A 94 9.10 -5.68 2.14
CA TYR A 94 8.02 -4.70 2.16
C TYR A 94 6.76 -5.24 2.87
N ASP A 95 6.43 -6.50 2.65
CA ASP A 95 5.30 -7.16 3.33
C ASP A 95 5.47 -7.22 4.85
N LYS A 96 6.69 -7.46 5.34
CA LYS A 96 6.98 -7.46 6.78
C LYS A 96 6.87 -6.04 7.34
N PHE A 97 7.42 -5.06 6.64
CA PHE A 97 7.32 -3.64 6.99
C PHE A 97 5.85 -3.20 7.17
N ILE A 98 4.98 -3.53 6.21
CA ILE A 98 3.55 -3.18 6.29
C ILE A 98 2.84 -3.87 7.45
N LYS A 99 3.17 -5.12 7.75
CA LYS A 99 2.60 -5.81 8.92
C LYS A 99 3.00 -5.15 10.23
N ASP A 100 4.26 -4.74 10.36
CA ASP A 100 4.73 -4.06 11.55
C ASP A 100 4.11 -2.66 11.67
N LEU A 101 4.04 -1.90 10.58
CA LEU A 101 3.39 -0.59 10.55
C LEU A 101 1.93 -0.67 10.98
N LYS A 102 1.18 -1.68 10.51
CA LYS A 102 -0.20 -1.94 10.97
C LYS A 102 -0.27 -2.22 12.46
N ARG A 103 0.70 -2.97 13.02
CA ARG A 103 0.75 -3.27 14.44
C ARG A 103 1.03 -2.01 15.26
N GLU A 104 2.01 -1.21 14.87
CA GLU A 104 2.33 0.05 15.55
C GLU A 104 1.15 1.03 15.51
N LEU A 105 0.43 1.05 14.40
CA LEU A 105 -0.77 1.86 14.25
C LEU A 105 -2.01 1.31 14.96
N GLY A 106 -1.91 0.13 15.60
CA GLY A 106 -3.06 -0.53 16.23
C GLY A 106 -4.16 -0.91 15.24
N VAL A 107 -3.85 -0.93 13.93
CA VAL A 107 -4.79 -1.26 12.85
C VAL A 107 -5.09 -2.75 12.95
N LYS A 108 -6.21 -3.06 13.61
CA LYS A 108 -6.78 -4.40 13.61
C LYS A 108 -7.70 -4.53 12.41
N ASP A 109 -7.57 -5.65 11.70
CA ASP A 109 -8.56 -6.07 10.73
C ASP A 109 -9.85 -6.45 11.48
N SER A 110 -10.66 -5.46 11.86
CA SER A 110 -11.99 -5.70 12.40
C SER A 110 -12.91 -6.14 11.26
N MET A 111 -13.89 -6.98 11.56
CA MET A 111 -14.89 -7.42 10.56
C MET A 111 -15.56 -6.23 9.89
N GLN A 112 -15.93 -5.19 10.66
CA GLN A 112 -16.51 -3.97 10.15
C GLN A 112 -15.54 -3.21 9.23
N GLY A 113 -14.27 -3.08 9.59
CA GLY A 113 -13.26 -2.41 8.77
C GLY A 113 -12.97 -3.17 7.47
N LEU A 114 -12.84 -4.50 7.52
CA LEU A 114 -12.69 -5.34 6.33
C LEU A 114 -13.90 -5.24 5.39
N THR A 115 -15.12 -5.23 5.94
CA THR A 115 -16.35 -5.14 5.15
C THR A 115 -16.48 -3.76 4.50
N ALA A 116 -16.20 -2.68 5.24
CA ALA A 116 -16.22 -1.32 4.74
C ALA A 116 -15.18 -1.09 3.62
N ARG A 117 -13.98 -1.66 3.75
CA ARG A 117 -12.95 -1.65 2.70
C ARG A 117 -13.42 -2.34 1.43
N LEU A 118 -13.99 -3.54 1.57
CA LEU A 118 -14.52 -4.27 0.42
C LEU A 118 -15.61 -3.44 -0.29
N GLU A 119 -16.50 -2.79 0.46
CA GLU A 119 -17.52 -1.90 -0.11
C GLU A 119 -16.93 -0.66 -0.80
N ASN A 120 -15.85 -0.09 -0.26
CA ASN A 120 -15.18 1.05 -0.88
C ASN A 120 -14.54 0.66 -2.22
N ILE A 121 -13.89 -0.51 -2.30
CA ILE A 121 -13.36 -1.06 -3.55
C ILE A 121 -14.50 -1.21 -4.57
N LEU A 122 -15.63 -1.79 -4.18
CA LEU A 122 -16.79 -1.93 -5.09
C LEU A 122 -17.27 -0.57 -5.61
N LYS A 123 -17.37 0.44 -4.73
CA LYS A 123 -17.77 1.81 -5.12
C LYS A 123 -16.78 2.47 -6.09
N GLN A 124 -15.47 2.34 -5.85
CA GLN A 124 -14.43 2.94 -6.69
C GLN A 124 -14.36 2.32 -8.09
N PHE A 125 -14.61 1.02 -8.17
CA PHE A 125 -14.50 0.22 -9.39
C PHE A 125 -15.84 -0.08 -10.05
N LYS A 126 -16.87 0.72 -9.74
CA LYS A 126 -18.20 0.57 -10.30
C LYS A 126 -18.20 0.71 -11.84
N LEU A 127 -18.92 -0.19 -12.51
CA LEU A 127 -19.13 -0.22 -13.97
C LEU A 127 -17.84 -0.43 -14.80
N ILE A 128 -17.03 -1.43 -14.44
CA ILE A 128 -15.88 -1.80 -15.29
C ILE A 128 -16.40 -2.40 -16.61
N LYS A 129 -16.05 -1.75 -17.72
CA LYS A 129 -16.31 -2.26 -19.07
C LYS A 129 -15.31 -3.35 -19.41
N LEU A 130 -15.81 -4.58 -19.50
CA LEU A 130 -15.00 -5.73 -19.89
C LEU A 130 -14.46 -5.52 -21.31
N ASN A 131 -13.19 -5.88 -21.54
CA ASN A 131 -12.44 -5.74 -22.80
C ASN A 131 -12.09 -4.32 -23.26
N VAL A 132 -12.45 -3.28 -22.48
CA VAL A 132 -12.10 -1.89 -22.78
C VAL A 132 -11.09 -1.35 -21.77
N ASP A 133 -11.24 -1.69 -20.49
CA ASP A 133 -10.44 -1.13 -19.40
C ASP A 133 -9.66 -2.22 -18.66
N GLU A 134 -8.74 -2.89 -19.39
CA GLU A 134 -8.01 -4.07 -18.89
C GLU A 134 -7.10 -3.74 -17.70
N ALA A 135 -6.45 -2.56 -17.72
CA ALA A 135 -5.60 -2.11 -16.61
C ALA A 135 -6.43 -1.88 -15.33
N ARG A 136 -7.59 -1.24 -15.44
CA ARG A 136 -8.50 -1.04 -14.31
C ARG A 136 -9.08 -2.36 -13.80
N LEU A 137 -9.40 -3.29 -14.69
CA LEU A 137 -9.87 -4.63 -14.32
C LEU A 137 -8.79 -5.40 -13.54
N ARG A 138 -7.54 -5.39 -14.00
CA ARG A 138 -6.42 -6.04 -13.29
C ARG A 138 -6.22 -5.44 -11.90
N THR A 139 -6.33 -4.11 -11.80
CA THR A 139 -6.23 -3.38 -10.54
C THR A 139 -7.36 -3.75 -9.58
N TYR A 140 -8.61 -3.77 -10.07
CA TYR A 140 -9.78 -4.21 -9.31
C TYR A 140 -9.64 -5.64 -8.79
N VAL A 141 -9.27 -6.59 -9.65
CA VAL A 141 -9.09 -8.00 -9.26
C VAL A 141 -8.06 -8.14 -8.15
N ARG A 142 -6.93 -7.41 -8.22
CA ARG A 142 -5.90 -7.46 -7.19
C ARG A 142 -6.43 -6.94 -5.85
N TYR A 143 -7.04 -5.76 -5.84
CA TYR A 143 -7.56 -5.16 -4.61
C TYR A 143 -8.68 -5.99 -3.99
N PHE A 144 -9.64 -6.42 -4.82
CA PHE A 144 -10.74 -7.26 -4.36
C PHE A 144 -10.23 -8.58 -3.78
N LYS A 145 -9.32 -9.28 -4.47
CA LYS A 145 -8.76 -10.56 -4.01
C LYS A 145 -8.06 -10.41 -2.67
N ARG A 146 -7.28 -9.35 -2.49
CA ARG A 146 -6.56 -9.07 -1.24
C ARG A 146 -7.50 -8.92 -0.04
N GLU A 147 -8.55 -8.11 -0.16
CA GLU A 147 -9.51 -7.93 0.94
C GLU A 147 -10.39 -9.18 1.14
N ALA A 148 -10.77 -9.85 0.06
CA ALA A 148 -11.51 -11.10 0.11
C ALA A 148 -10.74 -12.21 0.83
N GLU A 149 -9.42 -12.31 0.64
CA GLU A 149 -8.57 -13.28 1.34
C GLU A 149 -8.56 -13.05 2.86
N LYS A 150 -8.56 -11.80 3.31
CA LYS A 150 -8.64 -11.47 4.75
C LYS A 150 -9.98 -11.88 5.35
N LEU A 151 -11.08 -11.66 4.62
CA LEU A 151 -12.44 -12.03 5.04
C LEU A 151 -12.68 -13.56 5.02
N ARG A 152 -11.85 -14.32 4.32
CA ARG A 152 -11.88 -15.79 4.27
C ARG A 152 -11.01 -16.47 5.33
N LYS A 153 -10.13 -15.75 6.03
CA LYS A 153 -9.31 -16.33 7.10
C LYS A 153 -10.17 -16.71 8.29
N GLU A 154 -9.84 -17.82 8.94
CA GLU A 154 -10.61 -18.32 10.08
C GLU A 154 -10.60 -17.34 11.28
N PRO A 155 -11.76 -17.12 11.93
CA PRO A 155 -13.09 -17.55 11.51
C PRO A 155 -13.57 -16.77 10.28
N ALA A 156 -13.96 -17.49 9.22
CA ALA A 156 -14.35 -16.85 7.96
C ALA A 156 -15.55 -15.92 8.18
N LEU A 157 -15.37 -14.65 7.83
CA LEU A 157 -16.35 -13.60 8.05
C LEU A 157 -17.38 -13.51 6.91
N LEU A 158 -17.02 -13.94 5.70
CA LEU A 158 -17.90 -14.05 4.55
C LEU A 158 -17.72 -15.38 3.83
N SER A 159 -18.83 -15.91 3.28
CA SER A 159 -18.78 -17.09 2.42
C SER A 159 -18.16 -16.79 1.06
N ASN A 160 -17.58 -17.80 0.41
CA ASN A 160 -17.06 -17.68 -0.95
C ASN A 160 -18.12 -17.22 -1.94
N ILE A 161 -19.36 -17.72 -1.82
CA ILE A 161 -20.49 -17.32 -2.68
C ILE A 161 -20.76 -15.82 -2.55
N THR A 162 -20.78 -15.30 -1.32
CA THR A 162 -21.02 -13.88 -1.06
C THR A 162 -19.94 -13.00 -1.70
N LEU A 163 -18.68 -13.43 -1.62
CA LEU A 163 -17.55 -12.72 -2.23
C LEU A 163 -17.61 -12.76 -3.76
N VAL A 164 -17.97 -13.88 -4.37
CA VAL A 164 -18.15 -13.98 -5.83
C VAL A 164 -19.28 -13.07 -6.32
N LEU A 165 -20.43 -13.07 -5.63
CA LEU A 165 -21.55 -12.20 -6.00
C LEU A 165 -21.18 -10.71 -5.91
N LYS A 166 -20.45 -10.31 -4.86
CA LYS A 166 -19.92 -8.95 -4.73
C LYS A 166 -18.90 -8.62 -5.83
N PHE A 167 -18.01 -9.55 -6.18
CA PHE A 167 -17.04 -9.33 -7.25
C PHE A 167 -17.72 -9.04 -8.60
N LEU A 168 -18.75 -9.82 -8.92
CA LEU A 168 -19.46 -9.73 -10.19
C LEU A 168 -20.38 -8.51 -10.29
N SER A 169 -20.84 -7.93 -9.18
CA SER A 169 -21.82 -6.82 -9.21
C SER A 169 -21.31 -5.56 -9.92
N GLU A 170 -19.99 -5.38 -9.99
CA GLU A 170 -19.39 -4.19 -10.61
C GLU A 170 -18.94 -4.42 -12.06
N LEU A 171 -19.04 -5.65 -12.57
CA LEU A 171 -18.68 -5.98 -13.94
C LEU A 171 -19.87 -5.75 -14.87
N TRP A 172 -19.67 -4.96 -15.92
CA TRP A 172 -20.69 -4.71 -16.93
C TRP A 172 -20.29 -5.33 -18.28
N THR A 173 -21.19 -6.12 -18.84
CA THR A 173 -21.14 -6.59 -20.24
C THR A 173 -22.07 -5.72 -21.09
N VAL A 174 -21.51 -5.08 -22.13
CA VAL A 174 -22.32 -4.47 -23.21
C VAL A 174 -22.71 -5.56 -24.18
#